data_AF-A0A372R962-F1
#
_entry.id   AF-A0A372R962-F1
#
_cell.length_a   1.000
_cell.length_b   1.000
_cell.length_c   1.000
_cell.angle_alpha   90.00
_cell.angle_beta   90.00
_cell.angle_gamma   90.00
#
_symmetry.space_group_name_H-M   'P 1'
#
loop_
_entity.id
_entity.type
_entity.pdbx_description
1 polymer ?
#
loop_
_entity_poly.entity_id
_entity_poly.type
_entity_poly.pdbx_seq_one_letter_code
_entity_poly.pdbx_strand_id
1 'polypeptide(L)' 'MLVGAAFIDTLQLPFGMWKTQKTLVIHPASTTHQQLTDKEQLSAGVNKEMIRVSVGYEHIDDFKENFTIAFEKIKEIK' A
#
# COMPACT_ATOMS: atom_id res chain seq x y z
N MET A 1 -0.60 -10.85 -10.90
CA MET A 1 -1.02 -9.78 -9.97
C MET A 1 0.24 -9.03 -9.58
N LEU A 2 0.24 -7.69 -9.52
CA LEU A 2 1.43 -6.93 -9.11
C LEU A 2 1.69 -7.19 -7.61
N VAL A 3 2.95 -7.39 -7.21
CA VAL A 3 3.31 -7.75 -5.84
C VAL A 3 2.94 -6.62 -4.88
N GLY A 4 3.13 -5.37 -5.30
CA GLY A 4 2.75 -4.19 -4.53
C GLY A 4 1.24 -4.08 -4.28
N ALA A 5 0.42 -4.48 -5.24
CA ALA A 5 -1.04 -4.53 -5.06
C ALA A 5 -1.45 -5.69 -4.13
N ALA A 6 -0.87 -6.87 -4.33
CA ALA A 6 -1.13 -8.04 -3.48
C ALA A 6 -0.72 -7.79 -2.01
N PHE A 7 0.37 -7.06 -1.77
CA PHE A 7 0.78 -6.69 -0.41
C PHE A 7 -0.28 -5.88 0.32
N ILE A 8 -0.95 -4.95 -0.38
CA ILE A 8 -1.99 -4.11 0.24
C ILE A 8 -3.18 -4.95 0.70
N ASP A 9 -3.53 -6.00 -0.06
CA ASP A 9 -4.60 -6.92 0.31
C ASP A 9 -4.25 -7.76 1.56
N THR A 10 -2.96 -7.95 1.87
CA THR A 10 -2.52 -8.65 3.09
C THR A 10 -2.62 -7.80 4.35
N LEU A 11 -2.66 -6.47 4.21
CA LEU A 11 -2.75 -5.53 5.33
C LEU A 11 -4.14 -5.60 5.96
N GLN A 12 -4.20 -5.90 7.25
CA GLN A 12 -5.43 -5.92 8.03
C GLN A 12 -5.77 -4.53 8.59
N LEU A 13 -5.57 -3.49 7.78
CA LEU A 13 -5.89 -2.13 8.19
C LEU A 13 -7.42 -1.93 8.13
N PRO A 14 -8.04 -1.33 9.15
CA PRO A 14 -9.47 -1.05 9.12
C PRO A 14 -9.78 -0.04 8.00
N PHE A 15 -10.36 -0.55 6.92
CA PHE A 15 -10.73 0.22 5.73
C PHE A 15 -11.69 1.35 6.13
N GLY A 16 -11.30 2.60 5.86
CA GLY A 16 -12.10 3.76 6.24
C GLY A 16 -11.74 4.94 5.35
N MET A 17 -12.68 5.34 4.50
CA MET A 17 -12.60 6.56 3.70
C MET A 17 -12.26 7.76 4.60
N TRP A 18 -11.11 8.38 4.33
CA TRP A 18 -10.84 9.80 4.61
C TRP A 18 -10.99 10.28 6.07
N LYS A 19 -10.57 9.51 7.07
CA LYS A 19 -10.43 10.04 8.43
C LYS A 19 -8.97 10.11 8.84
N THR A 20 -8.53 11.34 9.12
CA THR A 20 -7.18 11.84 9.43
C THR A 20 -6.44 11.16 10.61
N GLN A 21 -6.94 10.04 11.10
CA GLN A 21 -6.46 9.32 12.27
C GLN A 21 -5.85 7.96 11.93
N LYS A 22 -6.12 7.41 10.73
CA LYS A 22 -5.70 6.06 10.34
C LYS A 22 -4.70 6.07 9.18
N THR A 23 -3.80 5.09 9.19
CA THR A 23 -2.82 4.80 8.17
C THR A 23 -3.51 4.41 6.87
N LEU A 24 -3.09 5.04 5.78
CA LEU A 24 -3.56 4.74 4.42
C LEU A 24 -2.40 4.19 3.60
N VAL A 25 -2.61 3.01 3.00
CA VAL A 25 -1.65 2.38 2.10
C VAL A 25 -2.29 2.24 0.73
N ILE A 26 -1.60 2.69 -0.32
CA ILE A 26 -2.08 2.61 -1.70
C ILE A 26 -0.99 2.11 -2.65
N HIS A 27 -1.42 1.55 -3.78
CA HIS A 27 -0.57 1.22 -4.91
C HIS A 27 -0.80 2.30 -5.99
N PRO A 28 0.07 3.33 -6.11
CA PRO A 28 -0.22 4.51 -6.93
C PRO A 28 -0.45 4.18 -8.41
N ALA A 29 0.27 3.19 -8.94
CA ALA A 29 0.18 2.78 -10.35
C ALA A 29 -1.21 2.24 -10.73
N SER A 30 -1.93 1.60 -9.81
CA SER A 30 -3.30 1.10 -10.03
C SER A 30 -4.39 1.94 -9.35
N THR A 31 -4.04 3.11 -8.78
CA THR A 31 -5.00 3.97 -8.09
C THR A 31 -4.88 5.41 -8.58
N THR A 32 -4.09 6.24 -7.90
CA THR A 32 -3.97 7.69 -8.15
C THR A 32 -3.36 8.05 -9.51
N HIS A 33 -2.56 7.15 -10.10
CA HIS A 33 -1.88 7.37 -11.38
C HIS A 33 -2.35 6.38 -12.46
N GLN A 34 -3.45 5.66 -12.24
CA GLN A 34 -3.93 4.62 -13.16
C GLN A 34 -4.28 5.14 -14.56
N GLN A 35 -4.59 6.42 -14.69
CA GLN A 35 -4.90 7.07 -15.96
C GLN A 35 -3.67 7.36 -16.84
N LEU A 36 -2.46 7.26 -16.29
CA LEU A 36 -1.21 7.49 -17.01
C LEU A 36 -0.70 6.17 -17.61
N THR A 37 0.00 6.27 -18.74
CA THR A 37 0.73 5.13 -19.30
C THR A 37 1.91 4.72 -18.42
N ASP A 38 2.39 3.48 -18.53
CA ASP A 38 3.55 2.99 -17.79
C ASP A 38 4.79 3.91 -17.87
N LYS A 39 5.02 4.51 -19.05
CA LYS A 39 6.14 5.44 -19.27
C LYS A 39 5.92 6.76 -18.55
N GLU A 40 4.70 7.29 -18.57
CA GLU A 40 4.33 8.52 -17.87
C GLU A 40 4.37 8.32 -16.36
N GLN A 41 3.86 7.19 -15.86
CA GLN A 41 3.97 6.80 -14.45
C GLN A 41 5.44 6.79 -14.00
N LEU A 42 6.30 6.10 -14.74
CA LEU A 42 7.73 6.05 -14.42
C LEU A 42 8.38 7.43 -14.45
N SER A 43 8.02 8.28 -15.44
CA SER A 43 8.51 9.66 -15.52
C SER A 43 8.05 10.56 -14.37
N ALA A 44 6.87 10.27 -13.80
CA ALA A 44 6.34 10.91 -12.61
C ALA A 44 6.91 10.33 -11.30
N GLY A 45 7.87 9.41 -11.39
CA GLY A 45 8.49 8.74 -10.24
C GLY A 45 7.66 7.60 -9.66
N VAL A 46 6.60 7.16 -10.34
CA VAL A 46 5.75 6.04 -9.92
C VAL A 46 6.22 4.75 -10.58
N ASN A 47 6.81 3.86 -9.78
CA ASN A 47 7.14 2.50 -10.21
C ASN A 47 5.91 1.57 -10.11
N LYS A 48 5.83 0.53 -10.94
CA LYS A 48 4.76 -0.48 -10.96
C LYS A 48 4.60 -1.30 -9.69
N GLU A 49 5.61 -1.35 -8.83
CA GLU A 49 5.55 -2.08 -7.55
C GLU A 49 5.57 -1.11 -6.35
N MET A 50 5.44 0.20 -6.61
CA MET A 50 5.51 1.22 -5.58
C MET A 50 4.31 1.11 -4.63
N ILE A 51 4.60 1.13 -3.33
CA ILE A 51 3.60 1.25 -2.28
C ILE A 51 3.80 2.61 -1.61
N ARG A 52 2.72 3.38 -1.46
CA ARG A 52 2.74 4.67 -0.75
C ARG A 52 1.99 4.55 0.56
N VAL A 53 2.67 4.85 1.66
CA VAL A 53 2.12 4.80 3.02
C VAL A 53 1.98 6.23 3.55
N SER A 54 0.75 6.61 3.93
CA SER A 54 0.48 7.81 4.72
C SER A 54 0.20 7.35 6.15
N VAL A 55 1.16 7.56 7.05
CA VAL A 55 1.10 7.08 8.43
C VAL A 55 0.07 7.89 9.22
N GLY A 56 -0.82 7.20 9.93
CA GLY A 56 -1.81 7.79 10.83
C GLY A 56 -1.28 7.98 12.24
N TYR A 57 -2.20 8.07 13.22
CA TYR A 57 -1.89 8.27 14.64
C TYR A 57 -2.19 7.01 15.48
N GLU A 58 -2.09 5.82 14.88
CA GLU A 58 -2.28 4.55 15.59
C GLU A 58 -1.18 4.27 16.63
N HIS A 59 -1.47 3.34 17.54
CA HIS A 59 -0.46 2.83 18.45
C HIS A 59 0.68 2.16 17.66
N ILE A 60 1.92 2.47 18.03
CA ILE A 60 3.09 2.04 17.26
C ILE A 60 3.24 0.51 17.21
N ASP A 61 2.83 -0.19 18.27
CA ASP A 61 2.94 -1.65 18.33
C ASP A 61 1.92 -2.33 17.40
N ASP A 62 0.67 -1.85 17.38
CA ASP A 62 -0.37 -2.34 16.46
C ASP A 62 0.05 -2.10 15.00
N PHE A 63 0.63 -0.93 14.72
CA PHE A 63 1.15 -0.61 13.38
C PHE A 63 2.25 -1.59 12.97
N LYS A 64 3.24 -1.84 13.84
CA LYS A 64 4.33 -2.78 13.56
C LYS A 64 3.84 -4.20 13.38
N GLU A 65 2.92 -4.66 14.22
CA GLU A 65 2.35 -6.01 14.14
C GLU A 65 1.63 -6.21 12.80
N ASN A 66 0.81 -5.23 12.39
CA ASN A 66 0.10 -5.28 11.11
C ASN A 66 1.05 -5.40 9.91
N PHE A 67 2.09 -4.58 9.85
CA PHE A 67 3.07 -4.66 8.76
C PHE A 67 3.89 -5.94 8.81
N THR A 68 4.22 -6.44 10.01
CA THR A 68 4.94 -7.73 10.17
C THR A 68 4.12 -8.88 9.61
N ILE A 69 2.84 -8.98 9.97
CA ILE A 69 1.92 -10.00 9.45
C ILE A 69 1.79 -9.91 7.93
N ALA A 70 1.67 -8.71 7.38
CA ALA A 70 1.58 -8.49 5.94
C ALA A 70 2.86 -8.96 5.20
N PHE A 71 4.04 -8.66 5.74
CA PHE A 71 5.31 -9.11 5.18
C PHE A 71 5.51 -10.63 5.27
N GLU A 72 4.95 -11.30 6.28
CA GLU A 72 4.99 -12.77 6.32
C GLU A 72 4.03 -13.38 5.28
N LYS A 73 2.79 -12.89 5.21
CA LYS A 73 1.78 -13.41 4.26
C LYS A 73 2.20 -13.24 2.81
N ILE A 74 2.80 -12.12 2.44
CA ILE A 74 3.19 -11.89 1.04
C ILE A 74 4.27 -12.87 0.56
N LYS A 75 5.07 -13.47 1.46
CA LYS A 75 6.06 -14.50 1.09
C LYS A 75 5.39 -15.78 0.59
N GLU A 76 4.15 -16.03 0.98
CA GLU A 76 3.38 -17.21 0.58
C GLU A 76 2.72 -17.02 -0.79
N ILE A 77 2.56 -15.77 -1.23
CA ILE A 77 2.00 -15.38 -2.52
C ILE A 77 3.17 -15.25 -3.51
N LYS A 78 3.62 -16.39 -4.05
CA LYS A 78 4.60 -16.44 -5.16
C LYS A 78 3.98 -16.11 -6.50
#